data_AF-A0A3D0WD76-F1
#
_entry.id   AF-A0A3D0WD76-F1
#
_cell.length_a   1.000
_cell.length_b   1.000
_cell.length_c   1.000
_cell.angle_alpha   90.00
_cell.angle_beta   90.00
_cell.angle_gamma   90.00
#
_symmetry.space_group_name_H-M   'P 1'
#
loop_
_entity.id
_entity.type
_entity.pdbx_description
1 polymer ?
#
loop_
_entity_poly.entity_id
_entity_poly.type
_entity_poly.pdbx_seq_one_letter_code
_entity_poly.pdbx_strand_id
1 'polypeptide(L)' 'MSPLEEAGNDQLPAQEGAEAEMARYGITRVPADIFHYQDYRYAKLSDALAQARRDANTAPAVFE' A
#
# COMPACT_ATOMS: atom_id res chain seq x y z
N MET A 1 23.44 -33.01 7.28
CA MET A 1 23.74 -31.57 7.09
C MET A 1 23.28 -31.21 5.69
N SER A 2 22.10 -30.62 5.56
CA SER A 2 21.57 -30.17 4.27
C SER A 2 21.68 -28.65 4.23
N PRO A 3 22.49 -28.06 3.34
CA PRO A 3 22.53 -26.63 3.12
C PRO A 3 21.58 -26.33 1.96
N LEU A 4 20.30 -26.24 2.25
CA LEU A 4 19.34 -25.78 1.29
C LEU A 4 18.55 -24.64 1.93
N GLU A 5 18.75 -23.47 1.30
CA GLU A 5 17.73 -22.44 1.16
C GLU A 5 17.68 -21.41 2.30
N GLU A 6 18.84 -20.84 2.61
CA GLU A 6 18.94 -19.40 2.86
C GLU A 6 18.59 -18.61 1.58
N ALA A 7 17.94 -17.46 1.77
CA ALA A 7 17.69 -16.40 0.79
C ALA A 7 16.55 -16.64 -0.22
N GLY A 8 15.32 -16.72 0.29
CA GLY A 8 14.18 -16.05 -0.36
C GLY A 8 14.35 -14.53 -0.29
N ASN A 9 15.40 -14.01 -0.90
CA ASN A 9 15.56 -12.57 -1.11
C ASN A 9 14.68 -12.21 -2.32
N ASP A 10 13.40 -11.99 -2.06
CA ASP A 10 12.39 -11.38 -2.95
C ASP A 10 12.75 -9.91 -3.25
N GLN A 11 14.02 -9.68 -3.62
CA GLN A 11 14.49 -8.40 -4.08
C GLN A 11 14.04 -8.26 -5.52
N LEU A 12 12.82 -7.74 -5.66
CA LEU A 12 12.18 -7.30 -6.88
C LEU A 12 13.23 -6.68 -7.84
N PRO A 13 13.67 -7.38 -8.90
CA PRO A 13 14.72 -6.90 -9.81
C PRO A 13 14.26 -5.75 -10.73
N ALA A 14 13.08 -5.18 -10.47
CA ALA A 14 12.48 -4.13 -11.26
C ALA A 14 12.74 -2.72 -10.71
N GLN A 15 13.21 -2.59 -9.45
CA GLN A 15 13.33 -1.28 -8.82
C GLN A 15 14.57 -0.50 -9.29
N GLU A 16 15.73 -1.18 -9.40
CA GLU A 16 17.00 -0.55 -9.80
C GLU A 16 16.96 0.00 -11.24
N GLY A 17 16.25 -0.67 -12.16
CA GLY A 17 16.06 -0.20 -13.53
C GLY A 17 15.15 1.04 -13.60
N ALA A 18 14.07 1.05 -12.82
CA ALA A 18 13.12 2.16 -12.79
C ALA A 18 13.75 3.43 -12.20
N GLU A 19 14.59 3.33 -11.18
CA GLU A 19 15.27 4.48 -10.56
C GLU A 19 16.24 5.17 -11.53
N ALA A 20 16.98 4.39 -12.33
CA ALA A 20 17.86 4.93 -13.37
C ALA A 20 17.08 5.65 -14.48
N GLU A 21 15.90 5.15 -14.85
CA GLU A 21 15.01 5.83 -15.79
C GLU A 21 14.39 7.10 -15.21
N MET A 22 13.99 7.08 -13.93
CA MET A 22 13.49 8.26 -13.23
C MET A 22 14.51 9.40 -13.26
N ALA A 23 15.80 9.11 -13.01
CA ALA A 23 16.86 10.10 -13.10
C ALA A 23 17.07 10.65 -14.53
N ARG A 24 16.96 9.79 -15.55
CA ARG A 24 17.09 10.19 -16.97
C ARG A 24 15.98 11.14 -17.42
N TYR A 25 14.76 10.91 -16.95
CA TYR A 25 13.59 11.72 -17.29
C TYR A 25 13.33 12.87 -16.30
N GLY A 26 14.17 13.04 -15.28
CA GLY A 26 13.99 14.07 -14.24
C GLY A 26 12.77 13.83 -13.33
N ILE A 27 12.32 12.58 -13.21
CA ILE A 27 11.18 12.19 -12.39
C ILE A 27 11.63 12.11 -10.93
N THR A 28 11.05 12.94 -10.08
CA THR A 28 11.28 12.90 -8.63
C THR A 28 10.23 12.05 -7.94
N ARG A 29 10.65 11.05 -7.16
CA ARG A 29 9.75 10.28 -6.29
C ARG A 29 9.30 11.16 -5.13
N VAL A 30 8.00 11.45 -5.05
CA VAL A 30 7.41 12.14 -3.90
C VAL A 30 6.72 11.07 -3.04
N PRO A 31 7.04 10.96 -1.73
CA PRO A 31 6.29 10.09 -0.83
C PRO A 31 4.85 10.62 -0.76
N ALA A 32 3.88 9.77 -1.11
CA ALA A 32 2.46 10.07 -0.98
C ALA A 32 1.91 9.33 0.24
N ASP A 33 1.17 10.05 1.08
CA ASP A 33 0.43 9.45 2.19
C ASP A 33 -0.68 8.54 1.64
N ILE A 34 -0.57 7.24 1.90
CA ILE A 34 -1.60 6.25 1.57
C ILE A 34 -2.32 5.88 2.87
N PHE A 35 -3.62 6.16 2.92
CA PHE A 35 -4.48 5.87 4.05
C PHE A 35 -5.08 4.48 3.88
N HIS A 36 -4.80 3.57 4.81
CA HIS A 36 -5.43 2.26 4.84
C HIS A 36 -6.66 2.28 5.74
N TYR A 37 -7.77 1.76 5.24
CA TYR A 37 -8.94 1.45 6.04
C TYR A 37 -9.41 0.03 5.70
N GLN A 38 -9.30 -0.88 6.68
CA GLN A 38 -9.48 -2.32 6.49
C GLN A 38 -8.56 -2.87 5.38
N ASP A 39 -9.13 -3.47 4.34
CA ASP A 39 -8.41 -4.01 3.19
C ASP A 39 -8.21 -2.96 2.06
N TYR A 40 -8.81 -1.77 2.21
CA TYR A 40 -8.84 -0.76 1.17
C TYR A 40 -7.79 0.33 1.38
N ARG A 41 -7.17 0.76 0.27
CA ARG A 41 -6.18 1.84 0.24
C ARG A 41 -6.77 3.08 -0.40
N TYR A 42 -6.61 4.20 0.29
CA TYR A 42 -7.11 5.50 -0.13
C TYR A 42 -5.94 6.47 -0.29
N ALA A 43 -5.92 7.20 -1.39
CA ALA A 43 -4.95 8.29 -1.59
C ALA A 43 -5.34 9.58 -0.84
N LYS A 44 -6.54 9.63 -0.26
CA LYS A 44 -7.08 10.80 0.44
C LYS A 44 -7.63 10.39 1.79
N LEU A 45 -7.26 11.15 2.83
CA LEU A 45 -7.76 10.96 4.19
C LEU A 45 -9.29 11.09 4.24
N SER A 46 -9.87 12.05 3.53
CA SER A 46 -11.32 12.27 3.50
C SER A 46 -12.10 11.06 3.00
N ASP A 47 -11.56 10.32 2.02
CA ASP A 47 -12.21 9.11 1.50
C ASP A 47 -12.13 7.96 2.50
N ALA A 48 -10.96 7.77 3.15
CA ALA A 48 -10.80 6.79 4.22
C ALA A 48 -11.75 7.08 5.40
N LEU A 49 -11.86 8.36 5.80
CA LEU A 49 -12.77 8.80 6.86
C LEU A 49 -14.25 8.65 6.46
N ALA A 50 -14.60 8.95 5.20
CA ALA A 50 -15.96 8.77 4.71
C ALA A 50 -16.35 7.29 4.74
N GLN A 51 -15.45 6.39 4.35
CA GLN A 51 -15.72 4.96 4.43
C GLN A 51 -15.84 4.48 5.88
N ALA A 52 -14.93 4.90 6.76
CA ALA A 52 -15.01 4.58 8.19
C ALA A 52 -16.32 5.05 8.82
N ARG A 53 -16.79 6.24 8.47
CA ARG A 53 -18.05 6.80 8.96
C ARG A 53 -19.26 6.06 8.40
N ARG A 54 -19.20 5.64 7.12
CA ARG A 54 -20.26 4.80 6.53
C ARG A 54 -20.34 3.46 7.21
N ASP A 55 -19.22 2.78 7.43
CA ASP A 55 -19.17 1.49 8.11
C ASP A 55 -19.73 1.59 9.53
N ALA A 56 -19.30 2.61 10.29
CA ALA A 56 -19.83 2.90 11.62
C ALA A 56 -21.34 3.16 11.64
N ASN A 57 -21.91 3.70 10.57
CA ASN A 57 -23.35 3.94 10.43
C ASN A 57 -24.11 2.80 9.73
N THR A 58 -23.40 1.88 9.08
CA THR A 58 -23.94 0.74 8.32
C THR A 58 -23.90 -0.54 9.15
N ALA A 59 -23.10 -0.59 10.22
CA ALA A 59 -23.19 -1.63 11.24
C ALA A 59 -24.67 -1.74 11.66
N PRO A 60 -25.37 -2.82 11.25
CA PRO A 60 -26.78 -2.94 11.57
C PRO A 60 -26.88 -3.02 13.09
N ALA A 61 -27.75 -2.20 13.68
CA ALA A 61 -28.25 -2.48 15.01
C ALA A 61 -28.60 -3.97 15.04
N VAL A 62 -27.92 -4.73 15.89
CA VAL A 62 -28.17 -6.14 16.09
C VAL A 62 -29.66 -6.24 16.45
N PHE A 63 -30.46 -6.71 15.49
CA PHE A 63 -31.86 -7.06 15.76
C PHE A 63 -31.80 -8.43 16.42
N GLU A 64 -31.98 -8.40 17.75
CA GLU A 64 -32.13 -9.56 18.65
C GLU A 64 -33.49 -10.23 18.46
#